data_AF-A0A7S4RIS2-F1
#
_entry.id   AF-A0A7S4RIS2-F1
#
_cell.length_a   1.000
_cell.length_b   1.000
_cell.length_c   1.000
_cell.angle_alpha   90.00
_cell.angle_beta   90.00
_cell.angle_gamma   90.00
#
_symmetry.space_group_name_H-M   'P 1'
#
loop_
_entity.id
_entity.type
_entity.pdbx_description
1 polymer ?
#
loop_
_entity_poly.entity_id
_entity_poly.type
_entity_poly.pdbx_seq_one_letter_code
_entity_poly.pdbx_strand_id
1 'polypeptide(L)'
;LSSTEVTFEQFSEWYVHSMLYHRQEHKIIDEDEVEEEDDDENICASLSPPPCQDGIFAWIKYIILLPIVLVLALTVPDVRRPGLARWCYISFIVSILWIGVFSYFMVSWAEVIGNTIGIPPVVMGLTLLAAGTSVPDLLSSVIVARMGEGDMALSSSIGSNIFDIMVGLPVPWIVFTAIHFQNQSLQC
;
A
#
# COMPACT_ATOMS: atom_id res chain seq x y z
N LEU A 1 41.81 35.74 6.21
CA LEU A 1 40.93 35.32 5.10
C LEU A 1 41.16 33.82 4.91
N SER A 2 40.52 32.99 5.73
CA SER A 2 40.53 31.54 5.56
C SER A 2 39.20 31.17 4.92
N SER A 3 39.25 30.57 3.74
CA SER A 3 38.09 30.26 2.92
C SER A 3 37.06 29.47 3.71
N THR A 4 35.85 30.02 3.78
CA THR A 4 34.66 29.45 4.37
C THR A 4 34.12 28.34 3.45
N GLU A 5 34.87 27.27 3.25
CA GLU A 5 34.36 26.08 2.58
C GLU A 5 33.91 25.09 3.65
N VAL A 6 32.59 25.06 3.89
CA VAL A 6 31.98 24.02 4.70
C VAL A 6 32.11 22.71 3.94
N THR A 7 32.82 21.74 4.51
CA THR A 7 32.90 20.39 3.93
C THR A 7 31.59 19.64 4.13
N PHE A 8 31.26 18.73 3.21
CA PHE A 8 30.00 17.96 3.26
C PHE A 8 29.82 17.22 4.59
N GLU A 9 30.89 16.67 5.17
CA GLU A 9 30.84 16.01 6.49
C GLU A 9 30.46 16.97 7.61
N GLN A 10 31.07 18.16 7.66
CA GLN A 10 30.72 19.18 8.65
C GLN A 10 29.28 19.67 8.49
N PHE A 11 28.80 19.80 7.25
CA PHE A 11 27.40 20.10 6.98
C PHE A 11 26.48 18.96 7.44
N SER A 12 26.84 17.70 7.15
CA SER A 12 26.03 16.53 7.49
C SER A 12 25.91 16.34 9.00
N GLU A 13 27.00 16.50 9.76
CA GLU A 13 26.96 16.44 11.22
C GLU A 13 26.12 17.57 11.82
N TRP A 14 26.32 18.81 11.34
CA TRP A 14 25.51 19.94 11.77
C TRP A 14 24.04 19.75 11.43
N TYR A 15 23.73 19.18 10.26
CA TYR A 15 22.37 18.94 9.80
C TYR A 15 21.65 17.95 10.71
N VAL A 16 22.26 16.79 11.02
CA VAL A 16 21.66 15.78 11.91
C VAL A 16 21.45 16.30 13.33
N HIS A 17 22.31 17.20 13.81
CA HIS A 17 22.15 17.82 15.13
C HIS A 17 21.24 19.05 15.13
N SER A 18 20.83 19.53 13.95
CA SER A 18 20.00 20.73 13.86
C SER A 18 18.58 20.45 14.33
N MET A 19 17.93 21.47 14.88
CA MET A 19 16.50 21.45 15.20
C MET A 19 15.60 21.12 14.00
N LEU A 20 16.11 21.25 12.77
CA LEU A 20 15.37 20.92 11.55
C LEU A 20 15.29 19.41 11.34
N TYR A 21 16.39 18.69 11.57
CA TYR A 21 16.43 17.23 11.44
C TYR A 21 15.48 16.58 12.43
N HIS A 22 15.54 16.96 13.71
CA HIS A 22 14.62 16.42 14.71
C HIS A 22 13.15 16.78 14.47
N ARG A 23 12.87 17.96 13.88
CA ARG A 23 11.50 18.32 13.49
C ARG A 23 11.00 17.45 12.34
N GLN A 24 11.86 17.16 11.36
CA GLN A 24 11.50 16.28 10.23
C GLN A 24 11.33 14.84 10.70
N GLU A 25 12.23 14.34 11.55
CA GLU A 25 12.16 13.00 12.12
C GLU A 25 10.91 12.79 12.97
N HIS A 26 10.61 13.71 13.90
CA HIS A 26 9.36 13.65 14.68
C HIS A 26 8.13 13.70 13.80
N LYS A 27 8.16 14.51 12.75
CA LYS A 27 7.02 14.66 11.84
C LYS A 27 6.76 13.39 11.04
N ILE A 28 7.81 12.74 10.54
CA ILE A 28 7.71 11.43 9.87
C ILE A 28 7.15 10.38 10.83
N ILE A 29 7.63 10.37 12.08
CA ILE A 29 7.13 9.43 13.10
C ILE A 29 5.66 9.70 13.45
N ASP A 30 5.26 10.96 13.64
CA ASP A 30 3.87 11.34 13.91
C ASP A 30 2.97 10.98 12.72
N GLU A 31 3.45 11.13 11.49
CA GLU A 31 2.75 10.74 10.26
C GLU A 31 2.59 9.21 10.16
N ASP A 32 3.66 8.45 10.37
CA ASP A 32 3.63 6.98 10.41
C ASP A 32 2.68 6.50 11.52
N GLU A 33 2.75 7.08 12.72
CA GLU A 33 1.84 6.73 13.83
C GLU A 33 0.37 7.01 13.49
N VAL A 34 0.06 8.10 12.78
CA VAL A 34 -1.34 8.40 12.40
C VAL A 34 -1.85 7.52 11.26
N GLU A 35 -1.04 7.26 10.23
CA GLU A 35 -1.42 6.26 9.21
C GLU A 35 -1.63 4.89 9.85
N GLU A 36 -0.80 4.54 10.83
CA GLU A 36 -0.91 3.32 11.60
C GLU A 36 -2.18 3.27 12.49
N GLU A 37 -2.53 4.38 13.16
CA GLU A 37 -3.74 4.53 13.98
C GLU A 37 -5.02 4.49 13.13
N ASP A 38 -5.06 5.14 11.96
CA ASP A 38 -6.20 5.11 11.04
C ASP A 38 -6.44 3.69 10.48
N ASP A 39 -5.38 2.96 10.15
CA ASP A 39 -5.49 1.56 9.73
C ASP A 39 -5.99 0.66 10.87
N ASP A 40 -5.51 0.86 12.10
CA ASP A 40 -6.00 0.14 13.29
C ASP A 40 -7.44 0.48 13.61
N GLU A 41 -7.85 1.74 13.50
CA GLU A 41 -9.22 2.17 13.71
C GLU A 41 -10.12 1.53 12.65
N ASN A 42 -9.69 1.45 11.38
CA ASN A 42 -10.45 0.77 10.33
C ASN A 42 -10.59 -0.74 10.55
N ILE A 43 -9.52 -1.42 10.98
CA ILE A 43 -9.54 -2.86 11.26
C ILE A 43 -10.36 -3.16 12.54
N CYS A 44 -10.13 -2.41 13.62
CA CYS A 44 -10.87 -2.55 14.88
C CYS A 44 -12.34 -2.14 14.74
N ALA A 45 -12.65 -1.10 13.98
CA ALA A 45 -14.03 -0.74 13.62
C ALA A 45 -14.70 -1.84 12.79
N SER A 46 -13.94 -2.57 11.98
CA SER A 46 -14.45 -3.72 11.24
C SER A 46 -14.64 -4.97 12.11
N LEU A 47 -13.93 -5.09 13.24
CA LEU A 47 -14.05 -6.18 14.22
C LEU A 47 -15.12 -5.91 15.29
N SER A 48 -15.33 -4.65 15.68
CA SER A 48 -16.34 -4.26 16.66
C SER A 48 -17.75 -4.35 16.07
N PRO A 49 -18.72 -4.91 16.81
CA PRO A 49 -20.09 -4.97 16.31
C PRO A 49 -20.66 -3.55 16.19
N PRO A 50 -21.32 -3.20 15.07
CA PRO A 50 -21.89 -1.87 14.89
C PRO A 50 -22.94 -1.60 15.97
N PRO A 51 -23.05 -0.35 16.47
CA PRO A 51 -24.07 0.01 17.44
C PRO A 51 -25.47 -0.32 16.91
N CYS A 52 -26.37 -0.79 17.79
CA CYS A 52 -27.73 -1.23 17.42
C CYS A 52 -28.61 -0.15 16.75
N GLN A 53 -28.13 1.10 16.70
CA GLN A 53 -28.80 2.23 16.05
C GLN A 53 -28.46 2.34 14.56
N ASP A 54 -27.45 1.60 14.09
CA ASP A 54 -27.08 1.56 12.68
C ASP A 54 -28.03 0.67 11.87
N GLY A 55 -28.30 1.09 10.64
CA GLY A 55 -29.24 0.40 9.75
C GLY A 55 -28.82 -1.05 9.43
N ILE A 56 -29.78 -1.83 8.94
CA ILE A 56 -29.61 -3.25 8.55
C ILE A 56 -28.39 -3.46 7.63
N PHE A 57 -28.07 -2.49 6.78
CA PHE A 57 -26.90 -2.52 5.89
C PHE A 57 -25.56 -2.58 6.64
N ALA A 58 -25.42 -1.93 7.81
CA ALA A 58 -24.18 -1.98 8.59
C ALA A 58 -23.94 -3.38 9.17
N TRP A 59 -25.01 -4.02 9.66
CA TRP A 59 -24.98 -5.40 10.13
C TRP A 59 -24.70 -6.40 9.01
N ILE A 60 -25.28 -6.20 7.82
CA ILE A 60 -24.97 -7.03 6.64
C ILE A 60 -23.49 -6.89 6.28
N LYS A 61 -22.97 -5.65 6.20
CA LYS A 61 -21.54 -5.41 5.92
C LYS A 61 -20.67 -6.12 6.94
N TYR A 62 -20.97 -5.94 8.24
CA TYR A 62 -20.22 -6.55 9.33
C TYR A 62 -20.18 -8.08 9.23
N ILE A 63 -21.33 -8.74 9.05
CA ILE A 63 -21.41 -10.20 8.95
C ILE A 63 -20.62 -10.73 7.74
N ILE A 64 -20.63 -10.00 6.62
CA ILE A 64 -19.89 -10.38 5.40
C ILE A 64 -18.39 -10.13 5.55
N LEU A 65 -17.97 -9.01 6.16
CA LEU A 65 -16.55 -8.66 6.34
C LEU A 65 -15.87 -9.45 7.44
N LEU A 66 -16.58 -9.78 8.53
CA LEU A 66 -16.03 -10.48 9.69
C LEU A 66 -15.23 -11.74 9.35
N PRO A 67 -15.73 -12.71 8.54
CA PRO A 67 -14.95 -13.89 8.23
C PRO A 67 -13.66 -13.57 7.45
N ILE A 68 -13.69 -12.57 6.57
CA ILE A 68 -12.53 -12.14 5.78
C ILE A 68 -11.50 -11.48 6.69
N VAL A 69 -11.92 -10.51 7.50
CA VAL A 69 -11.05 -9.77 8.43
C VAL A 69 -10.51 -10.70 9.51
N LEU A 70 -11.30 -11.64 10.01
CA LEU A 70 -10.86 -12.63 11.00
C LEU A 70 -9.78 -13.55 10.41
N VAL A 71 -9.96 -14.02 9.18
CA VAL A 71 -8.92 -14.83 8.50
C VAL A 71 -7.66 -14.01 8.29
N LEU A 72 -7.77 -12.74 7.90
CA LEU A 72 -6.63 -11.85 7.71
C LEU A 72 -5.89 -11.58 9.03
N ALA A 73 -6.63 -11.26 10.10
CA ALA A 73 -6.10 -11.00 11.44
C ALA A 73 -5.45 -12.23 12.08
N LEU A 74 -5.90 -13.45 11.73
CA LEU A 74 -5.27 -14.68 12.20
C LEU A 74 -4.02 -15.07 11.39
N THR A 75 -3.95 -14.68 10.12
CA THR A 75 -2.87 -15.09 9.21
C THR A 75 -1.73 -14.09 9.15
N VAL A 76 -2.01 -12.78 9.27
CA VAL A 76 -1.00 -11.73 9.33
C VAL A 76 -0.65 -11.50 10.81
N PRO A 77 0.52 -11.94 11.29
CA PRO A 77 0.91 -11.70 12.66
C PRO A 77 1.14 -10.20 12.87
N ASP A 78 0.48 -9.64 13.87
CA ASP A 78 0.65 -8.26 14.28
C ASP A 78 2.07 -8.06 14.86
N VAL A 79 2.89 -7.32 14.11
CA VAL A 79 4.28 -7.03 14.44
C VAL A 79 4.46 -5.76 15.27
N ARG A 80 3.38 -5.02 15.53
CA ARG A 80 3.44 -3.74 16.29
C ARG A 80 3.81 -3.94 17.76
N ARG A 81 3.74 -5.17 18.28
CA ARG A 81 4.08 -5.45 19.68
C ARG A 81 5.60 -5.40 19.93
N PRO A 82 6.07 -4.62 20.93
CA PRO A 82 7.49 -4.53 21.24
C PRO A 82 8.05 -5.90 21.64
N GLY A 83 9.01 -6.41 20.86
CA GLY A 83 9.65 -7.72 21.05
C GLY A 83 9.48 -8.70 19.89
N LEU A 84 8.65 -8.39 18.89
CA LEU A 84 8.37 -9.28 17.75
C LEU A 84 8.95 -8.83 16.40
N ALA A 85 9.88 -7.86 16.38
CA ALA A 85 10.42 -7.24 15.16
C ALA A 85 10.94 -8.24 14.10
N ARG A 86 11.42 -9.42 14.51
CA ARG A 86 11.86 -10.48 13.58
C ARG A 86 10.75 -11.07 12.71
N TRP A 87 9.50 -10.94 13.15
CA TRP A 87 8.32 -11.42 12.43
C TRP A 87 7.84 -10.43 11.36
N CYS A 88 8.45 -9.24 11.27
CA CYS A 88 8.12 -8.22 10.26
C CYS A 88 8.29 -8.74 8.84
N TYR A 89 9.36 -9.50 8.57
CA TYR A 89 9.55 -10.10 7.25
C TYR A 89 8.49 -11.16 6.93
N ILE A 90 8.00 -11.88 7.96
CA ILE A 90 6.98 -12.91 7.79
C ILE A 90 5.63 -12.26 7.48
N SER A 91 5.22 -11.25 8.26
CA SER A 91 3.98 -10.52 8.00
C SER A 91 4.00 -9.85 6.63
N PHE A 92 5.12 -9.23 6.24
CA PHE A 92 5.29 -8.62 4.92
C PHE A 92 5.07 -9.61 3.77
N ILE A 93 5.69 -10.80 3.85
CA ILE A 93 5.52 -11.86 2.84
C ILE A 93 4.07 -12.36 2.82
N VAL A 94 3.47 -12.57 3.98
CA VAL A 94 2.08 -13.03 4.08
C VAL A 94 1.10 -11.99 3.50
N SER A 95 1.33 -10.69 3.74
CA SER A 95 0.55 -9.61 3.14
C SER A 95 0.67 -9.58 1.62
N ILE A 96 1.88 -9.73 1.06
CA ILE A 96 2.07 -9.82 -0.40
C ILE A 96 1.30 -11.00 -0.99
N LEU A 97 1.32 -12.16 -0.33
CA LEU A 97 0.57 -13.34 -0.78
C LEU A 97 -0.94 -13.08 -0.77
N TRP A 98 -1.47 -12.44 0.29
CA TRP A 98 -2.89 -12.07 0.37
C TRP A 98 -3.31 -11.06 -0.69
N ILE A 99 -2.48 -10.04 -0.95
CA ILE A 99 -2.72 -9.10 -2.04
C ILE A 99 -2.83 -9.86 -3.36
N GLY A 100 -1.92 -10.81 -3.64
CA GLY A 100 -1.99 -11.65 -4.85
C GLY A 100 -3.27 -12.49 -4.93
N VAL A 101 -3.71 -13.09 -3.83
CA VAL A 101 -4.97 -13.85 -3.76
C VAL A 101 -6.17 -12.94 -4.04
N PHE A 102 -6.25 -11.77 -3.41
CA PHE A 102 -7.33 -10.81 -3.64
C PHE A 102 -7.33 -10.27 -5.07
N SER A 103 -6.16 -9.98 -5.64
CA SER A 103 -6.03 -9.57 -7.05
C SER A 103 -6.55 -10.65 -8.00
N TYR A 104 -6.28 -11.93 -7.74
CA TYR A 104 -6.80 -13.02 -8.57
C TYR A 104 -8.34 -13.09 -8.55
N PHE A 105 -8.95 -13.01 -7.36
CA PHE A 105 -10.41 -13.00 -7.25
C PHE A 105 -11.03 -11.75 -7.88
N MET A 106 -10.41 -10.58 -7.69
CA MET A 106 -10.87 -9.32 -8.27
C MET A 106 -10.89 -9.39 -9.80
N VAL A 107 -9.80 -9.86 -10.43
CA VAL A 107 -9.72 -10.03 -11.89
C VAL A 107 -10.76 -11.03 -12.38
N SER A 108 -10.89 -12.16 -11.70
CA SER A 108 -11.84 -13.22 -12.10
C SER A 108 -13.29 -12.73 -12.07
N TRP A 109 -13.67 -11.99 -11.02
CA TRP A 109 -15.01 -11.43 -10.91
C TRP A 109 -15.23 -10.28 -11.89
N ALA A 110 -14.23 -9.43 -12.10
CA ALA A 110 -14.29 -8.39 -13.13
C ALA A 110 -14.55 -9.03 -14.50
N GLU A 111 -13.80 -10.05 -14.90
CA GLU A 111 -13.99 -10.76 -16.17
C GLU A 111 -15.41 -11.31 -16.35
N VAL A 112 -15.97 -11.96 -15.33
CA VAL A 112 -17.35 -12.46 -15.35
C VAL A 112 -18.36 -11.33 -15.56
N ILE A 113 -18.18 -10.20 -14.88
CA ILE A 113 -19.05 -9.04 -15.01
C ILE A 113 -18.96 -8.44 -16.42
N GLY A 114 -17.77 -8.21 -16.97
CA GLY A 114 -17.66 -7.63 -18.31
C GLY A 114 -18.09 -8.57 -19.42
N ASN A 115 -17.92 -9.90 -19.26
CA ASN A 115 -18.50 -10.87 -20.19
C ASN A 115 -20.04 -10.79 -20.19
N THR A 116 -20.65 -10.46 -19.04
CA THR A 116 -22.11 -10.26 -18.94
C THR A 116 -22.56 -8.95 -19.61
N ILE A 117 -21.72 -7.90 -19.55
CA ILE A 117 -22.02 -6.58 -20.14
C ILE A 117 -21.58 -6.50 -21.62
N GLY A 118 -20.81 -7.47 -22.12
CA GLY A 118 -20.26 -7.50 -23.48
C GLY A 118 -19.01 -6.64 -23.67
N ILE A 119 -18.31 -6.29 -22.59
CA ILE A 119 -17.07 -5.50 -22.62
C ILE A 119 -15.86 -6.44 -22.67
N PRO A 120 -14.88 -6.23 -23.56
CA PRO A 120 -13.68 -7.04 -23.62
C PRO A 120 -12.91 -7.05 -22.28
N PRO A 121 -12.42 -8.21 -21.81
CA PRO A 121 -11.69 -8.32 -20.54
C PRO A 121 -10.49 -7.38 -20.43
N VAL A 122 -9.82 -7.10 -21.56
CA VAL A 122 -8.67 -6.18 -21.63
C VAL A 122 -9.06 -4.76 -21.25
N VAL A 123 -10.17 -4.24 -21.77
CA VAL A 123 -10.63 -2.88 -21.47
C VAL A 123 -10.99 -2.76 -20.00
N MET A 124 -11.58 -3.81 -19.45
CA MET A 124 -11.99 -3.87 -18.05
C MET A 124 -10.81 -3.98 -17.09
N GLY A 125 -9.77 -4.75 -17.44
CA GLY A 125 -8.50 -4.75 -16.71
C GLY A 125 -7.80 -3.38 -16.78
N LEU A 126 -7.81 -2.73 -17.94
CA LEU A 126 -7.22 -1.39 -18.08
C LEU A 126 -7.96 -0.29 -17.32
N THR A 127 -9.23 -0.51 -16.93
CA THR A 127 -10.06 0.51 -16.28
C THR A 127 -10.38 0.17 -14.84
N LEU A 128 -11.01 -0.97 -14.55
CA LEU A 128 -11.39 -1.37 -13.20
C LEU A 128 -10.18 -1.71 -12.34
N LEU A 129 -9.19 -2.44 -12.89
CA LEU A 129 -7.98 -2.76 -12.15
C LEU A 129 -7.12 -1.51 -11.94
N ALA A 130 -6.93 -0.71 -12.99
CA ALA A 130 -6.19 0.55 -12.89
C ALA A 130 -6.85 1.53 -11.90
N ALA A 131 -8.18 1.65 -11.90
CA ALA A 131 -8.88 2.44 -10.90
C ALA A 131 -8.73 1.84 -9.49
N GLY A 132 -8.79 0.51 -9.37
CA GLY A 132 -8.66 -0.20 -8.11
C GLY A 132 -7.31 0.01 -7.42
N THR A 133 -6.21 0.05 -8.18
CA THR A 133 -4.87 0.29 -7.62
C THR A 133 -4.66 1.73 -7.16
N SER A 134 -5.33 2.71 -7.77
CA SER A 134 -5.20 4.12 -7.37
C SER A 134 -6.10 4.54 -6.20
N VAL A 135 -7.11 3.74 -5.82
CA VAL A 135 -8.03 4.08 -4.71
C VAL A 135 -7.31 4.13 -3.36
N PRO A 136 -6.49 3.13 -2.96
CA PRO A 136 -5.75 3.18 -1.71
C PRO A 136 -4.80 4.39 -1.62
N ASP A 137 -4.04 4.64 -2.69
CA ASP A 137 -3.12 5.78 -2.77
C ASP A 137 -3.84 7.12 -2.63
N LEU A 138 -5.02 7.23 -3.27
CA LEU A 138 -5.87 8.41 -3.14
C LEU A 138 -6.39 8.57 -1.72
N LEU A 139 -6.80 7.48 -1.06
CA LEU A 139 -7.29 7.52 0.31
C LEU A 139 -6.18 7.97 1.28
N SER A 140 -4.99 7.35 1.25
CA SER A 140 -3.84 7.78 2.06
C SER A 140 -3.48 9.24 1.79
N SER A 141 -3.35 9.65 0.52
CA SER A 141 -3.02 11.04 0.17
C SER A 141 -4.09 12.03 0.65
N VAL A 142 -5.37 11.67 0.60
CA VAL A 142 -6.46 12.51 1.10
C VAL A 142 -6.41 12.64 2.61
N ILE A 143 -6.15 11.54 3.33
CA ILE A 143 -6.01 11.54 4.79
C ILE A 143 -4.87 12.48 5.20
N VAL A 144 -3.68 12.31 4.61
CA VAL A 144 -2.50 13.17 4.86
C VAL A 144 -2.78 14.64 4.51
N ALA A 145 -3.46 14.91 3.39
CA ALA A 145 -3.83 16.27 3.01
C ALA A 145 -4.82 16.92 4.01
N ARG A 146 -5.72 16.13 4.63
CA ARG A 146 -6.64 16.61 5.66
C ARG A 146 -5.93 16.99 6.96
N MET A 147 -4.77 16.38 7.23
CA MET A 147 -3.92 16.70 8.38
C MET A 147 -3.09 17.99 8.20
N GLY A 148 -3.16 18.61 7.01
CA GLY A 148 -2.43 19.84 6.71
C GLY A 148 -1.10 19.61 5.99
N GLU A 149 -0.80 18.36 5.61
CA GLU A 149 0.48 17.94 5.05
C GLU A 149 0.42 17.70 3.54
N GLY A 150 -0.01 18.72 2.81
CA GLY A 150 -0.19 18.65 1.35
C GLY A 150 1.07 18.30 0.54
N ASP A 151 2.25 18.71 1.02
CA ASP A 151 3.52 18.41 0.34
C ASP A 151 3.89 16.92 0.42
N MET A 152 3.54 16.26 1.53
CA MET A 152 3.72 14.82 1.72
C MET A 152 2.69 14.03 0.92
N ALA A 153 1.42 14.45 0.96
CA ALA A 153 0.37 13.85 0.12
C ALA A 153 0.74 13.90 -1.37
N LEU A 154 1.30 15.02 -1.83
CA LEU A 154 1.76 15.16 -3.21
C LEU A 154 2.96 14.25 -3.51
N SER A 155 3.92 14.13 -2.57
CA SER A 155 5.11 13.28 -2.78
C SER A 155 4.75 11.80 -2.87
N SER A 156 3.81 11.32 -2.03
CA SER A 156 3.30 9.95 -2.06
C SER A 156 2.58 9.65 -3.39
N SER A 157 1.66 10.53 -3.80
CA SER A 157 0.92 10.38 -5.07
C SER A 157 1.81 10.40 -6.32
N ILE A 158 2.83 11.25 -6.34
CA ILE A 158 3.82 11.28 -7.44
C ILE A 158 4.72 10.04 -7.39
N GLY A 159 5.15 9.65 -6.19
CA GLY A 159 6.04 8.51 -5.96
C GLY A 159 5.44 7.19 -6.45
N SER A 160 4.19 6.90 -6.08
CA SER A 160 3.49 5.68 -6.49
C SER A 160 3.41 5.55 -8.02
N ASN A 161 3.00 6.62 -8.72
CA ASN A 161 2.92 6.65 -10.18
C ASN A 161 4.29 6.46 -10.87
N ILE A 162 5.34 7.08 -10.32
CA ILE A 162 6.71 6.90 -10.82
C ILE A 162 7.16 5.45 -10.63
N PHE A 163 6.88 4.86 -9.47
CA PHE A 163 7.21 3.48 -9.16
C PHE A 163 6.49 2.50 -10.10
N ASP A 164 5.22 2.73 -10.40
CA ASP A 164 4.46 1.91 -11.36
C ASP A 164 5.09 1.93 -12.77
N ILE A 165 5.54 3.10 -13.22
CA ILE A 165 6.19 3.21 -14.54
C ILE A 165 7.60 2.60 -14.53
N MET A 166 8.36 2.78 -13.45
CA MET A 166 9.76 2.33 -13.35
C MET A 166 9.90 0.86 -12.99
N VAL A 167 8.98 0.31 -12.20
CA VAL A 167 9.06 -1.04 -11.64
C VAL A 167 7.84 -1.86 -12.03
N GLY A 168 6.63 -1.30 -11.90
CA GLY A 168 5.37 -1.99 -12.19
C GLY A 168 5.26 -2.49 -13.64
N LEU A 169 5.63 -1.68 -14.63
CA LEU A 169 5.61 -2.07 -16.05
C LEU A 169 6.83 -2.94 -16.45
N PRO A 170 8.08 -2.61 -16.07
CA PRO A 170 9.24 -3.35 -16.55
C PRO A 170 9.38 -4.73 -15.95
N VAL A 171 9.00 -4.93 -14.67
CA VAL A 171 9.19 -6.23 -14.00
C VAL A 171 8.41 -7.36 -14.69
N PRO A 172 7.09 -7.27 -14.94
CA PRO A 172 6.35 -8.31 -15.66
C PRO A 172 6.88 -8.53 -17.08
N TRP A 173 7.30 -7.45 -17.76
CA TRP A 173 7.82 -7.54 -19.12
C TRP A 173 9.19 -8.24 -19.18
N ILE A 174 10.08 -7.98 -18.22
CA ILE A 174 11.37 -8.66 -18.09
C ILE A 174 11.14 -10.15 -17.79
N VAL A 175 10.23 -10.47 -16.86
CA VAL A 175 9.89 -11.86 -16.53
C VAL A 175 9.34 -12.59 -17.76
N PHE A 176 8.40 -11.98 -18.48
CA PHE A 176 7.86 -12.54 -19.72
C PHE A 176 8.95 -12.79 -20.77
N THR A 177 9.84 -11.82 -20.97
CA THR A 177 10.94 -11.91 -21.93
C THR A 177 11.95 -12.99 -21.52
N ALA A 178 12.29 -13.10 -20.24
CA ALA A 178 13.20 -14.13 -19.74
C ALA A 178 12.65 -15.55 -19.95
N ILE A 179 11.36 -15.76 -19.68
CA ILE A 179 10.69 -17.05 -19.90
C ILE A 179 10.66 -17.39 -21.40
N HIS A 180 10.29 -16.45 -22.26
CA HIS A 180 10.24 -16.67 -23.71
C HIS A 180 11.63 -16.92 -24.31
N PHE A 181 12.64 -16.19 -23.86
CA PHE A 181 14.03 -16.38 -24.30
C PHE A 181 14.54 -17.79 -23.96
N GLN A 182 14.22 -18.30 -22.76
CA GLN A 182 14.58 -19.66 -22.36
C GLN A 182 13.82 -20.74 -23.14
N ASN A 183 12.55 -20.52 -23.46
CA ASN A 183 11.77 -21.45 -24.27
C ASN A 183 12.30 -21.55 -25.71
N GLN A 184 12.84 -20.45 -26.25
CA GLN A 184 13.40 -20.43 -27.60
C GLN A 184 14.80 -21.04 -27.69
N SER A 185 15.61 -20.99 -26.64
CA SER A 185 16.92 -21.66 -26.58
C SER A 185 16.81 -23.19 -26.41
N LEU A 186 15.72 -23.69 -25.84
CA LEU A 186 15.43 -25.13 -25.71
C LEU A 186 14.89 -25.78 -27.00
N GLN A 187 14.50 -24.99 -28.00
CA GLN A 187 13.98 -25.47 -29.30
C GLN A 187 15.04 -25.55 -30.41
N CYS A 188 16.27 -25.11 -30.15
CA CYS A 188 17.42 -25.18 -31.07
C CYS A 188 18.36 -26.34 -30.73
#